data_AF-A0A085L8J4-F1
#
_entry.id   AF-A0A085L8J4-F1
#
_cell.length_a   1.000
_cell.length_b   1.000
_cell.length_c   1.000
_cell.angle_alpha   90.00
_cell.angle_beta   90.00
_cell.angle_gamma   90.00
#
_symmetry.space_group_name_H-M   'P 1'
#
loop_
_entity.id
_entity.type
_entity.pdbx_description
1 polymer ?
#
loop_
_entity_poly.entity_id
_entity_poly.type
_entity_poly.pdbx_seq_one_letter_code
_entity_poly.pdbx_strand_id
1 'polypeptide(L)'
;MPKIDLPVKRLIQRCSYDWVKFLQPDCRQEWVKPFKSEYTPKIQSKLDDVFMVEDPGGAYLVNFEPMGYYDAALPARMMRYRSDLWEATLQDKKGTPSILQEEEPRQILQETFEVINKVKDEALRQDLLVVMGILAGGKYAAELVYSLIRREMVMESPIYQEWVKEERIEAEARGEARGRIEKAWEDICKFMVKRFGVDSGETMQKIKQIPALEILDNLMEDLFATNTQEEARAIIDRYIAIILQ
;
A
#
# COMPACT_ATOMS: atom_id res chain seq x y z
N MET A 1 -19.96 4.09 -11.64
CA MET A 1 -19.32 2.96 -12.31
C MET A 1 -18.18 3.50 -13.16
N PRO A 2 -16.92 3.10 -12.91
CA PRO A 2 -15.78 3.57 -13.69
C PRO A 2 -15.95 3.28 -15.18
N LYS A 3 -15.37 4.15 -16.01
CA LYS A 3 -15.52 4.11 -17.48
C LYS A 3 -14.99 2.81 -18.11
N ILE A 4 -14.19 2.02 -17.40
CA ILE A 4 -13.53 0.81 -17.92
C ILE A 4 -14.35 -0.49 -17.70
N ASP A 5 -15.18 -0.55 -16.66
CA ASP A 5 -15.88 -1.80 -16.30
C ASP A 5 -16.83 -2.27 -17.41
N LEU A 6 -17.59 -1.33 -17.98
CA LEU A 6 -18.57 -1.60 -19.02
C LEU A 6 -17.93 -2.17 -20.31
N PRO A 7 -16.87 -1.57 -20.87
CA PRO A 7 -16.09 -2.17 -21.96
C PRO A 7 -15.53 -3.56 -21.64
N VAL A 8 -14.96 -3.76 -20.45
CA VAL A 8 -14.35 -5.05 -20.07
C VAL A 8 -15.40 -6.14 -19.94
N LYS A 9 -16.54 -5.86 -19.29
CA LYS A 9 -17.65 -6.83 -19.20
C LYS A 9 -18.17 -7.22 -20.59
N ARG A 10 -18.29 -6.27 -21.52
CA ARG A 10 -18.65 -6.55 -22.92
C ARG A 10 -17.60 -7.39 -23.66
N LEU A 11 -16.32 -7.20 -23.36
CA LEU A 11 -15.25 -8.01 -23.94
C LEU A 11 -15.32 -9.45 -23.43
N ILE A 12 -15.54 -9.63 -22.12
CA ILE A 12 -15.74 -10.95 -21.50
C ILE A 12 -16.93 -11.67 -22.12
N GLN A 13 -18.04 -10.98 -22.32
CA GLN A 13 -19.23 -11.53 -23.01
C GLN A 13 -18.93 -12.02 -24.43
N ARG A 14 -18.16 -11.25 -25.20
CA ARG A 14 -17.88 -11.56 -26.61
C ARG A 14 -16.87 -12.69 -26.79
N CYS A 15 -16.01 -12.90 -25.81
CA CYS A 15 -14.90 -13.85 -25.86
C CYS A 15 -14.92 -14.80 -24.66
N SER A 16 -16.11 -15.21 -24.20
CA SER A 16 -16.27 -15.94 -22.94
C SER A 16 -15.42 -17.21 -22.85
N TYR A 17 -15.32 -17.95 -23.96
CA TYR A 17 -14.45 -19.12 -24.05
C TYR A 17 -12.97 -18.77 -23.80
N ASP A 18 -12.44 -17.72 -24.43
CA ASP A 18 -11.03 -17.36 -24.30
C ASP A 18 -10.69 -17.00 -22.84
N TRP A 19 -11.61 -16.35 -22.14
CA TRP A 19 -11.47 -16.03 -20.73
C TRP A 19 -11.56 -17.25 -19.81
N VAL A 20 -12.49 -18.17 -20.07
CA VAL A 20 -12.56 -19.43 -19.31
C VAL A 20 -11.32 -20.28 -19.57
N LYS A 21 -10.86 -20.35 -20.82
CA LYS A 21 -9.62 -21.05 -21.20
C LYS A 21 -8.39 -20.44 -20.55
N PHE A 22 -8.35 -19.12 -20.35
CA PHE A 22 -7.29 -18.48 -19.59
C PHE A 22 -7.21 -19.00 -18.15
N LEU A 23 -8.34 -19.27 -17.50
CA LEU A 23 -8.40 -19.86 -16.15
C LEU A 23 -8.15 -21.38 -16.14
N GLN A 24 -8.67 -22.09 -17.15
CA GLN A 24 -8.49 -23.53 -17.32
C GLN A 24 -7.94 -23.81 -18.73
N PRO A 25 -6.61 -23.93 -18.91
CA PRO A 25 -5.97 -24.06 -20.23
C PRO A 25 -6.49 -25.21 -21.10
N ASP A 26 -6.92 -26.31 -20.47
CA ASP A 26 -7.48 -27.50 -21.13
C ASP A 26 -8.97 -27.38 -21.46
N CYS A 27 -9.62 -26.26 -21.11
CA CYS A 27 -11.03 -26.03 -21.41
C CYS A 27 -11.27 -25.99 -22.91
N ARG A 28 -12.30 -26.70 -23.36
CA ARG A 28 -12.76 -26.68 -24.74
C ARG A 28 -13.95 -25.75 -24.91
N GLN A 29 -14.11 -25.21 -26.11
CA GLN A 29 -15.13 -24.20 -26.38
C GLN A 29 -16.55 -24.74 -26.19
N GLU A 30 -16.77 -26.00 -26.56
CA GLU A 30 -18.06 -26.69 -26.42
C GLU A 30 -18.50 -26.89 -24.95
N TRP A 31 -17.58 -26.77 -24.00
CA TRP A 31 -17.89 -26.91 -22.56
C TRP A 31 -18.46 -25.63 -21.97
N VAL A 32 -18.21 -24.46 -22.59
CA VAL A 32 -18.56 -23.16 -22.02
C VAL A 32 -19.92 -22.68 -22.51
N LYS A 33 -20.86 -22.51 -21.59
CA LYS A 33 -22.23 -22.06 -21.89
C LYS A 33 -22.61 -20.88 -20.99
N PRO A 34 -23.34 -19.87 -21.50
CA PRO A 34 -23.92 -18.83 -20.63
C PRO A 34 -24.83 -19.46 -19.57
N PHE A 35 -24.63 -19.10 -18.31
CA PHE A 35 -25.49 -19.52 -17.21
C PHE A 35 -26.48 -18.40 -16.89
N LYS A 36 -27.74 -18.60 -17.28
CA LYS A 36 -28.84 -17.70 -16.93
C LYS A 36 -29.78 -18.42 -15.98
N SER A 37 -30.07 -17.81 -14.83
CA SER A 37 -31.15 -18.23 -13.93
C SER A 37 -32.07 -17.04 -13.68
N GLU A 38 -33.32 -17.27 -13.31
CA GLU A 38 -34.23 -16.18 -12.90
C GLU A 38 -33.81 -15.55 -11.55
N TYR A 39 -32.87 -16.19 -10.86
CA TYR A 39 -32.36 -15.86 -9.53
C TYR A 39 -31.02 -15.12 -9.56
N THR A 40 -30.46 -14.85 -10.75
CA THR A 40 -29.38 -13.85 -10.86
C THR A 40 -29.83 -12.55 -10.17
N PRO A 41 -28.97 -11.91 -9.36
CA PRO A 41 -29.39 -10.98 -8.32
C PRO A 41 -30.41 -9.97 -8.83
N LYS A 42 -31.47 -9.75 -8.04
CA LYS A 42 -32.56 -8.81 -8.34
C LYS A 42 -32.07 -7.38 -8.64
N ILE A 43 -30.84 -7.05 -8.23
CA ILE A 43 -30.12 -5.83 -8.57
C ILE A 43 -28.85 -6.23 -9.34
N GLN A 44 -29.02 -6.71 -10.58
CA GLN A 44 -27.91 -6.93 -11.48
C GLN A 44 -27.39 -5.58 -11.98
N SER A 45 -26.06 -5.39 -11.98
CA SER A 45 -25.48 -4.66 -13.11
C SER A 45 -25.75 -5.54 -14.34
N LYS A 46 -26.29 -4.97 -15.42
CA LYS A 46 -26.80 -5.70 -16.61
C LYS A 46 -25.75 -6.55 -17.36
N LEU A 47 -24.58 -6.79 -16.79
CA LEU A 47 -23.35 -7.23 -17.44
C LEU A 47 -22.52 -8.19 -16.59
N ASP A 48 -23.03 -8.64 -15.44
CA ASP A 48 -22.35 -9.65 -14.62
C ASP A 48 -22.76 -11.02 -15.18
N ASP A 49 -21.91 -11.62 -16.01
CA ASP A 49 -22.17 -12.92 -16.63
C ASP A 49 -21.49 -14.05 -15.87
N VAL A 50 -22.29 -15.08 -15.63
CA VAL A 50 -21.85 -16.35 -15.11
C VAL A 50 -21.85 -17.34 -16.27
N PHE A 51 -20.81 -18.15 -16.34
CA PHE A 51 -20.65 -19.20 -17.34
C PHE A 51 -20.68 -20.56 -16.65
N MET A 52 -21.41 -21.51 -17.23
CA MET A 52 -21.34 -22.91 -16.88
C MET A 52 -20.25 -23.56 -17.73
N VAL A 53 -19.41 -24.36 -17.10
CA VAL A 53 -18.42 -25.19 -17.76
C VAL A 53 -18.74 -26.65 -17.47
N GLU A 54 -18.97 -27.43 -18.53
CA GLU A 54 -19.28 -28.86 -18.45
C GLU A 54 -18.11 -29.67 -19.02
N ASP A 55 -17.13 -29.99 -18.18
CA ASP A 55 -15.99 -30.80 -18.57
C ASP A 55 -16.16 -32.28 -18.16
N PRO A 56 -15.27 -33.19 -18.58
CA PRO A 56 -15.37 -34.61 -18.20
C PRO A 56 -15.26 -34.88 -16.69
N GLY A 57 -14.72 -33.95 -15.90
CA GLY A 57 -14.58 -34.03 -14.45
C GLY A 57 -15.81 -33.53 -13.68
N GLY A 58 -16.67 -32.74 -14.31
CA GLY A 58 -17.94 -32.29 -13.75
C GLY A 58 -18.38 -30.92 -14.26
N ALA A 59 -19.58 -30.50 -13.85
CA ALA A 59 -20.11 -29.18 -14.15
C ALA A 59 -19.76 -28.18 -13.03
N TYR A 60 -19.26 -27.00 -13.40
CA TYR A 60 -18.98 -25.92 -12.45
C TYR A 60 -19.28 -24.54 -13.06
N LEU A 61 -19.39 -23.53 -12.18
CA LEU A 61 -19.71 -22.15 -12.56
C LEU A 61 -18.48 -21.26 -12.46
N VAL A 62 -18.28 -20.40 -13.47
CA VAL A 62 -17.26 -19.35 -13.50
C VAL A 62 -17.96 -18.00 -13.53
N ASN A 63 -17.64 -17.13 -12.57
CA ASN A 63 -18.12 -15.76 -12.53
C ASN A 63 -16.93 -14.80 -12.71
N PHE A 64 -17.04 -13.87 -13.67
CA PHE A 64 -16.05 -12.82 -13.87
C PHE A 64 -16.59 -11.48 -13.37
N GLU A 65 -15.96 -10.92 -12.33
CA GLU A 65 -16.25 -9.57 -11.84
C GLU A 65 -15.02 -8.65 -12.06
N PRO A 66 -14.86 -8.08 -13.26
CA PRO A 66 -13.80 -7.12 -13.50
C PRO A 66 -14.10 -5.81 -12.76
N MET A 67 -13.13 -5.30 -11.99
CA MET A 67 -13.24 -4.02 -11.31
C MET A 67 -12.09 -3.11 -11.70
N GLY A 68 -12.41 -1.95 -12.28
CA GLY A 68 -11.48 -0.86 -12.51
C GLY A 68 -11.28 0.07 -11.31
N TYR A 69 -11.71 -0.34 -10.11
CA TYR A 69 -11.67 0.45 -8.88
C TYR A 69 -11.68 -0.43 -7.64
N TYR A 70 -11.18 0.10 -6.54
CA TYR A 70 -11.28 -0.55 -5.24
C TYR A 70 -12.69 -0.42 -4.67
N ASP A 71 -13.25 -1.54 -4.23
CA ASP A 71 -14.57 -1.60 -3.62
C ASP A 71 -14.54 -2.40 -2.31
N ALA A 72 -14.62 -1.68 -1.19
CA ALA A 72 -14.59 -2.27 0.15
C ALA A 72 -15.77 -3.22 0.43
N ALA A 73 -16.90 -3.08 -0.29
CA ALA A 73 -18.08 -3.91 -0.12
C ALA A 73 -18.07 -5.15 -1.03
N LEU A 74 -17.04 -5.32 -1.86
CA LEU A 74 -16.92 -6.46 -2.76
C LEU A 74 -17.03 -7.82 -2.06
N PRO A 75 -16.34 -8.09 -0.92
CA PRO A 75 -16.44 -9.40 -0.27
C PRO A 75 -17.88 -9.75 0.08
N ALA A 76 -18.61 -8.80 0.67
CA ALA A 76 -20.02 -8.97 1.04
C ALA A 76 -20.94 -9.12 -0.19
N ARG A 77 -20.62 -8.45 -1.32
CA ARG A 77 -21.34 -8.68 -2.58
C ARG A 77 -21.09 -10.08 -3.12
N MET A 78 -19.84 -10.51 -3.21
CA MET A 78 -19.50 -11.85 -3.72
C MET A 78 -20.17 -12.96 -2.89
N MET A 79 -20.30 -12.79 -1.56
CA MET A 79 -21.07 -13.70 -0.71
C MET A 79 -22.55 -13.76 -1.10
N ARG A 80 -23.18 -12.60 -1.39
CA ARG A 80 -24.57 -12.56 -1.87
C ARG A 80 -24.73 -13.22 -3.24
N TYR A 81 -23.86 -12.90 -4.21
CA TYR A 81 -23.86 -13.56 -5.52
C TYR A 81 -23.75 -15.08 -5.40
N ARG A 82 -22.88 -15.57 -4.51
CA ARG A 82 -22.73 -17.01 -4.22
C ARG A 82 -24.03 -17.62 -3.67
N SER A 83 -24.68 -16.95 -2.71
CA SER A 83 -25.96 -17.38 -2.16
C SER A 83 -27.04 -17.48 -3.24
N ASP A 84 -27.16 -16.45 -4.08
CA ASP A 84 -28.15 -16.40 -5.17
C ASP A 84 -27.93 -17.54 -6.19
N LEU A 85 -26.66 -17.81 -6.56
CA LEU A 85 -26.31 -18.91 -7.46
C LEU A 85 -26.55 -20.29 -6.84
N TRP A 86 -26.29 -20.44 -5.54
CA TRP A 86 -26.60 -21.67 -4.82
C TRP A 86 -28.11 -21.93 -4.79
N GLU A 87 -28.92 -20.92 -4.44
CA GLU A 87 -30.38 -21.05 -4.45
C GLU A 87 -30.92 -21.42 -5.83
N ALA A 88 -30.40 -20.77 -6.88
CA ALA A 88 -30.76 -21.05 -8.26
C ALA A 88 -30.48 -22.50 -8.68
N THR A 89 -29.28 -22.99 -8.38
CA THR A 89 -28.84 -24.34 -8.75
C THR A 89 -29.58 -25.43 -7.96
N LEU A 90 -29.91 -25.16 -6.69
CA LEU A 90 -30.70 -26.04 -5.85
C LEU A 90 -32.14 -26.19 -6.36
N GLN A 91 -32.79 -25.07 -6.73
CA GLN A 91 -34.16 -25.09 -7.23
C GLN A 91 -34.30 -25.75 -8.60
N ASP A 92 -33.33 -25.53 -9.49
CA ASP A 92 -33.27 -26.16 -10.82
C ASP A 92 -32.87 -27.64 -10.76
N LYS A 93 -32.65 -28.21 -9.56
CA LYS A 93 -32.14 -29.57 -9.33
C LYS A 93 -30.81 -29.85 -10.05
N LYS A 94 -29.99 -28.82 -10.26
CA LYS A 94 -28.66 -28.90 -10.89
C LYS A 94 -27.56 -29.31 -9.89
N GLY A 95 -27.92 -29.54 -8.63
CA GLY A 95 -27.01 -29.87 -7.55
C GLY A 95 -26.54 -28.63 -6.79
N THR A 96 -25.71 -28.84 -5.76
CA THR A 96 -25.06 -27.76 -5.02
C THR A 96 -23.65 -27.59 -5.56
N PRO A 97 -23.32 -26.51 -6.29
CA PRO A 97 -21.93 -26.24 -6.66
C PRO A 97 -21.11 -26.14 -5.37
N SER A 98 -19.95 -26.81 -5.34
CA SER A 98 -19.06 -26.74 -4.19
C SER A 98 -18.65 -25.29 -3.96
N ILE A 99 -19.03 -24.72 -2.80
CA ILE A 99 -18.43 -23.47 -2.34
C ILE A 99 -17.03 -23.82 -1.84
N LEU A 100 -16.01 -23.57 -2.67
CA LEU A 100 -14.65 -23.45 -2.17
C LEU A 100 -14.53 -22.07 -1.52
N GLN A 101 -14.58 -22.06 -0.19
CA GLN A 101 -14.32 -20.87 0.59
C GLN A 101 -13.50 -21.27 1.81
N GLU A 102 -12.22 -21.49 1.56
CA GLU A 102 -11.15 -21.46 2.54
C GLU A 102 -9.86 -21.53 1.71
N GLU A 103 -9.37 -20.38 1.28
CA GLU A 103 -7.96 -20.31 0.94
C GLU A 103 -7.24 -20.03 2.25
N GLU A 104 -6.71 -21.08 2.87
CA GLU A 104 -5.87 -20.95 4.06
C GLU A 104 -4.76 -19.95 3.75
N PRO A 105 -4.61 -18.83 4.48
CA PRO A 105 -3.63 -17.78 4.18
C PRO A 105 -2.22 -18.33 3.96
N ARG A 106 -1.87 -19.36 4.73
CA ARG A 106 -0.61 -20.07 4.60
C ARG A 106 -0.48 -20.78 3.24
N GLN A 107 -1.52 -21.45 2.78
CA GLN A 107 -1.53 -22.14 1.51
C GLN A 107 -1.36 -21.16 0.34
N ILE A 108 -2.11 -20.04 0.33
CA ILE A 108 -1.97 -19.01 -0.72
C ILE A 108 -0.54 -18.49 -0.80
N LEU A 109 0.03 -18.13 0.36
CA LEU A 109 1.37 -17.57 0.41
C LEU A 109 2.42 -18.60 -0.01
N GLN A 110 2.24 -19.88 0.36
CA GLN A 110 3.12 -20.97 -0.08
C GLN A 110 3.05 -21.19 -1.59
N GLU A 111 1.85 -21.28 -2.15
CA GLU A 111 1.66 -21.46 -3.60
C GLU A 111 2.24 -20.27 -4.39
N THR A 112 2.01 -19.05 -3.91
CA THR A 112 2.57 -17.83 -4.51
C THR A 112 4.10 -17.84 -4.47
N PHE A 113 4.68 -18.19 -3.32
CA PHE A 113 6.13 -18.30 -3.14
C PHE A 113 6.74 -19.35 -4.08
N GLU A 114 6.10 -20.51 -4.22
CA GLU A 114 6.53 -21.57 -5.14
C GLU A 114 6.48 -21.14 -6.61
N VAL A 115 5.47 -20.35 -7.01
CA VAL A 115 5.38 -19.79 -8.36
C VAL A 115 6.52 -18.80 -8.61
N ILE A 116 6.80 -17.91 -7.65
CA ILE A 116 7.89 -16.93 -7.75
C ILE A 116 9.25 -17.65 -7.82
N ASN A 117 9.46 -18.70 -7.03
CA ASN A 117 10.72 -19.46 -7.04
C ASN A 117 11.06 -20.15 -8.36
N LYS A 118 10.05 -20.43 -9.19
CA LYS A 118 10.23 -21.02 -10.53
C LYS A 118 10.70 -19.99 -11.57
N VAL A 119 10.71 -18.70 -11.25
CA VAL A 119 11.23 -17.66 -12.14
C VAL A 119 12.74 -17.83 -12.29
N LYS A 120 13.20 -17.95 -13.54
CA LYS A 120 14.61 -18.19 -13.87
C LYS A 120 15.48 -16.93 -13.75
N ASP A 121 14.91 -15.77 -14.01
CA ASP A 121 15.59 -14.49 -13.85
C ASP A 121 15.69 -14.17 -12.36
N GLU A 122 16.92 -14.15 -11.85
CA GLU A 122 17.19 -13.94 -10.44
C GLU A 122 16.72 -12.56 -9.97
N ALA A 123 17.02 -11.50 -10.73
CA ALA A 123 16.66 -10.14 -10.34
C ALA A 123 15.14 -9.99 -10.27
N LEU A 124 14.44 -10.47 -11.30
CA LEU A 124 12.97 -10.46 -11.32
C LEU A 124 12.38 -11.30 -10.19
N ARG A 125 12.95 -12.48 -9.89
CA ARG A 125 12.48 -13.33 -8.80
C ARG A 125 12.56 -12.61 -7.47
N GLN A 126 13.69 -11.97 -7.16
CA GLN A 126 13.88 -11.26 -5.91
C GLN A 126 12.94 -10.05 -5.80
N ASP A 127 12.77 -9.28 -6.89
CA ASP A 127 11.81 -8.17 -6.93
C ASP A 127 10.36 -8.65 -6.67
N LEU A 128 9.97 -9.79 -7.24
CA LEU A 128 8.66 -10.39 -6.99
C LEU A 128 8.48 -10.83 -5.53
N LEU A 129 9.53 -11.35 -4.87
CA LEU A 129 9.49 -11.67 -3.44
C LEU A 129 9.30 -10.42 -2.58
N VAL A 130 9.92 -9.29 -2.94
CA VAL A 130 9.71 -8.00 -2.25
C VAL A 130 8.26 -7.54 -2.39
N VAL A 131 7.74 -7.53 -3.63
CA VAL A 131 6.35 -7.13 -3.90
C VAL A 131 5.38 -8.03 -3.13
N MET A 132 5.60 -9.34 -3.15
CA MET A 132 4.81 -10.29 -2.37
C MET A 132 4.84 -9.96 -0.88
N GLY A 133 6.01 -9.67 -0.31
CA GLY A 133 6.16 -9.33 1.11
C GLY A 133 5.42 -8.05 1.50
N ILE A 134 5.50 -7.00 0.67
CA ILE A 134 4.79 -5.73 0.88
C ILE A 134 3.27 -5.94 0.86
N LEU A 135 2.76 -6.63 -0.16
CA LEU A 135 1.33 -6.87 -0.32
C LEU A 135 0.80 -7.81 0.79
N ALA A 136 1.55 -8.86 1.12
CA ALA A 136 1.19 -9.80 2.18
C ALA A 136 1.21 -9.13 3.56
N GLY A 137 2.18 -8.25 3.83
CA GLY A 137 2.28 -7.52 5.09
C GLY A 137 1.10 -6.58 5.34
N GLY A 138 0.43 -6.08 4.29
CA GLY A 138 -0.80 -5.29 4.41
C GLY A 138 -2.05 -6.12 4.75
N LYS A 139 -2.00 -7.45 4.62
CA LYS A 139 -3.17 -8.34 4.74
C LYS A 139 -3.05 -9.40 5.84
N TYR A 140 -1.85 -9.91 6.09
CA TYR A 140 -1.60 -11.06 6.96
C TYR A 140 -0.69 -10.70 8.14
N ALA A 141 -0.69 -11.54 9.18
CA ALA A 141 0.20 -11.39 10.33
C ALA A 141 1.67 -11.44 9.91
N ALA A 142 2.49 -10.56 10.49
CA ALA A 142 3.90 -10.42 10.14
C ALA A 142 4.67 -11.74 10.33
N GLU A 143 4.34 -12.50 11.38
CA GLU A 143 4.93 -13.81 11.67
C GLU A 143 4.72 -14.81 10.53
N LEU A 144 3.52 -14.80 9.91
CA LEU A 144 3.22 -15.67 8.78
C LEU A 144 4.01 -15.25 7.53
N VAL A 145 4.06 -13.95 7.24
CA VAL A 145 4.81 -13.43 6.09
C VAL A 145 6.31 -13.71 6.23
N TYR A 146 6.88 -13.45 7.40
CA TYR A 146 8.30 -13.69 7.68
C TYR A 146 8.68 -15.17 7.78
N SER A 147 7.71 -16.06 8.04
CA SER A 147 7.96 -17.50 7.96
C SER A 147 8.28 -17.98 6.53
N LEU A 148 7.88 -17.21 5.51
CA LEU A 148 8.06 -17.56 4.09
C LEU A 148 9.09 -16.65 3.41
N ILE A 149 8.99 -15.33 3.60
CA ILE A 149 9.86 -14.34 2.98
C ILE A 149 10.84 -13.84 4.05
N ARG A 150 12.06 -14.37 4.00
CA ARG A 150 13.12 -13.95 4.93
C ARG A 150 13.79 -12.68 4.45
N ARG A 151 14.37 -11.94 5.38
CA ARG A 151 15.05 -10.67 5.12
C ARG A 151 16.10 -10.80 4.02
N GLU A 152 16.89 -11.87 4.04
CA GLU A 152 17.99 -12.06 3.09
C GLU A 152 17.50 -12.10 1.64
N MET A 153 16.33 -12.69 1.39
CA MET A 153 15.70 -12.74 0.06
C MET A 153 15.33 -11.33 -0.42
N VAL A 154 14.73 -10.53 0.48
CA VAL A 154 14.33 -9.14 0.18
C VAL A 154 15.56 -8.26 -0.08
N MET A 155 16.64 -8.47 0.67
CA MET A 155 17.87 -7.67 0.54
C MET A 155 18.61 -7.88 -0.78
N GLU A 156 18.36 -8.99 -1.48
CA GLU A 156 18.96 -9.29 -2.79
C GLU A 156 18.25 -8.60 -3.96
N SER A 157 17.05 -8.04 -3.74
CA SER A 157 16.28 -7.35 -4.77
C SER A 157 16.92 -6.01 -5.16
N PRO A 158 17.18 -5.77 -6.46
CA PRO A 158 17.66 -4.49 -6.94
C PRO A 158 16.73 -3.32 -6.60
N ILE A 159 15.41 -3.48 -6.77
CA ILE A 159 14.47 -2.38 -6.49
C ILE A 159 14.44 -2.03 -4.99
N TYR A 160 14.53 -3.04 -4.13
CA TYR A 160 14.58 -2.81 -2.68
C TYR A 160 15.88 -2.12 -2.26
N GLN A 161 17.01 -2.49 -2.86
CA GLN A 161 18.29 -1.82 -2.60
C GLN A 161 18.26 -0.34 -3.02
N GLU A 162 17.62 -0.03 -4.14
CA GLU A 162 17.44 1.35 -4.62
C GLU A 162 16.62 2.17 -3.62
N TRP A 163 15.46 1.66 -3.19
CA TRP A 163 14.63 2.34 -2.18
C TRP A 163 15.36 2.52 -0.84
N VAL A 164 16.05 1.48 -0.36
CA VAL A 164 16.85 1.58 0.88
C VAL A 164 17.97 2.62 0.73
N LYS A 165 18.58 2.73 -0.46
CA LYS A 165 19.62 3.73 -0.72
C LYS A 165 19.05 5.15 -0.71
N GLU A 166 17.93 5.38 -1.38
CA GLU A 166 17.24 6.68 -1.39
C GLU A 166 16.86 7.11 0.03
N GLU A 167 16.23 6.22 0.79
CA GLU A 167 15.86 6.47 2.19
C GLU A 167 17.07 6.79 3.07
N ARG A 168 18.21 6.12 2.86
CA ARG A 168 19.44 6.42 3.61
C ARG A 168 20.02 7.79 3.25
N ILE A 169 19.99 8.18 1.98
CA ILE A 169 20.44 9.51 1.54
C ILE A 169 19.54 10.58 2.16
N GLU A 170 18.22 10.42 2.11
CA GLU A 170 17.30 11.35 2.75
C GLU A 170 17.49 11.41 4.26
N ALA A 171 17.68 10.26 4.91
CA ALA A 171 17.92 10.19 6.35
C ALA A 171 19.22 10.90 6.75
N GLU A 172 20.29 10.74 5.96
CA GLU A 172 21.55 11.44 6.15
C GLU A 172 21.38 12.95 5.96
N ALA A 173 20.72 13.40 4.89
CA ALA A 173 20.44 14.81 4.65
C ALA A 173 19.57 15.44 5.76
N ARG A 174 18.54 14.72 6.22
CA ARG A 174 17.71 15.12 7.38
C ARG A 174 18.55 15.20 8.66
N GLY A 175 19.45 14.25 8.87
CA GLY A 175 20.38 14.22 10.00
C GLY A 175 21.34 15.41 9.99
N GLU A 176 21.95 15.73 8.85
CA GLU A 176 22.83 16.88 8.67
C GLU A 176 22.09 18.21 8.87
N ALA A 177 20.89 18.35 8.30
CA ALA A 177 20.06 19.54 8.49
C ALA A 177 19.74 19.76 9.98
N ARG A 178 19.30 18.69 10.66
CA ARG A 178 19.03 18.74 12.10
C ARG A 178 20.28 19.07 12.91
N GLY A 179 21.42 18.47 12.58
CA GLY A 179 22.70 18.75 13.24
C GLY A 179 23.15 20.21 13.09
N ARG A 180 22.90 20.83 11.92
CA ARG A 180 23.17 22.26 11.72
C ARG A 180 22.29 23.15 12.60
N ILE A 181 20.99 22.83 12.69
CA ILE A 181 20.05 23.55 13.57
C ILE A 181 20.45 23.41 15.05
N GLU A 182 20.75 22.19 15.50
CA GLU A 182 21.18 21.93 16.89
C GLU A 182 22.47 22.70 17.23
N LYS A 183 23.43 22.75 16.29
CA LYS A 183 24.64 23.56 16.46
C LYS A 183 24.35 25.06 16.50
N ALA A 184 23.48 25.57 15.63
CA ALA A 184 23.09 26.99 15.64
C ALA A 184 22.42 27.37 16.97
N TRP A 185 21.56 26.52 17.52
CA TRP A 185 20.98 26.71 18.85
C TRP A 185 22.06 26.84 19.94
N GLU A 186 23.04 25.95 19.93
CA GLU A 186 24.16 26.00 20.88
C GLU A 186 25.01 27.26 20.72
N ASP A 187 25.31 27.67 19.49
CA ASP A 187 26.17 28.82 19.21
C ASP A 187 25.50 30.13 19.64
N ILE A 188 24.21 30.30 19.35
CA ILE A 188 23.43 31.45 19.82
C ILE A 188 23.36 31.46 21.35
N CYS A 189 23.10 30.31 21.98
CA CYS A 189 23.06 30.23 23.45
C CYS A 189 24.43 30.57 24.08
N LYS A 190 25.53 30.01 23.55
CA LYS A 190 26.90 30.33 24.00
C LYS A 190 27.21 31.82 23.83
N PHE A 191 26.78 32.43 22.74
CA PHE A 191 26.94 33.86 22.49
C PHE A 191 26.19 34.70 23.53
N MET A 192 24.91 34.39 23.74
CA MET A 192 24.06 35.08 24.72
C MET A 192 24.66 35.04 26.13
N VAL A 193 25.13 33.87 26.57
CA VAL A 193 25.80 33.70 27.88
C VAL A 193 27.09 34.53 27.94
N LYS A 194 27.94 34.47 26.91
CA LYS A 194 29.24 35.16 26.91
C LYS A 194 29.12 36.68 26.84
N ARG A 195 28.21 37.21 26.02
CA ARG A 195 28.08 38.66 25.78
C ARG A 195 27.21 39.35 26.84
N PHE A 196 26.14 38.70 27.26
CA PHE A 196 25.12 39.33 28.10
C PHE A 196 24.98 38.68 29.49
N GLY A 197 25.69 37.59 29.78
CA GLY A 197 25.65 36.94 31.09
C GLY A 197 24.30 36.30 31.44
N VAL A 198 23.48 35.94 30.44
CA VAL A 198 22.14 35.37 30.66
C VAL A 198 22.17 33.91 31.10
N ASP A 199 21.05 33.44 31.64
CA ASP A 199 20.87 32.02 31.96
C ASP A 199 20.82 31.16 30.69
N SER A 200 21.70 30.17 30.62
CA SER A 200 21.82 29.28 29.47
C SER A 200 20.62 28.34 29.29
N GLY A 201 19.93 27.95 30.37
CA GLY A 201 18.82 27.01 30.33
C GLY A 201 17.57 27.65 29.76
N GLU A 202 17.19 28.82 30.30
CA GLU A 202 16.08 29.64 29.81
C GLU A 202 16.29 30.04 28.34
N THR A 203 17.51 30.48 28.00
CA THR A 203 17.87 30.90 26.64
C THR A 203 17.78 29.74 25.65
N MET A 204 18.29 28.56 26.02
CA MET A 204 18.20 27.35 25.20
C MET A 204 16.74 26.91 24.97
N GLN A 205 15.89 26.99 25.99
CA GLN A 205 14.46 26.66 25.86
C GLN A 205 13.73 27.57 24.88
N LYS A 206 14.07 28.86 24.85
CA LYS A 206 13.51 29.81 23.89
C LYS A 206 14.00 29.53 22.47
N ILE A 207 15.31 29.41 22.27
CA ILE A 207 15.90 29.24 20.93
C ILE A 207 15.45 27.93 20.25
N LYS A 208 15.24 26.85 21.00
CA LYS A 208 14.73 25.56 20.47
C LYS A 208 13.33 25.66 19.83
N GLN A 209 12.59 26.73 20.07
CA GLN A 209 11.30 26.99 19.43
C GLN A 209 11.44 27.50 17.99
N ILE A 210 12.67 27.72 17.53
CA ILE A 210 13.01 28.21 16.19
C ILE A 210 13.65 27.05 15.41
N PRO A 211 12.89 26.26 14.63
CA PRO A 211 13.38 25.04 13.98
C PRO A 211 13.96 25.27 12.57
N ALA A 212 14.17 26.51 12.15
CA ALA A 212 14.64 26.86 10.81
C ALA A 212 16.01 27.54 10.88
N LEU A 213 16.98 27.01 10.13
CA LEU A 213 18.37 27.47 10.17
C LEU A 213 18.49 28.92 9.68
N GLU A 214 17.78 29.28 8.62
CA GLU A 214 17.79 30.64 8.05
C GLU A 214 17.27 31.67 9.06
N ILE A 215 16.28 31.29 9.87
CA ILE A 215 15.74 32.16 10.92
C ILE A 215 16.73 32.30 12.06
N LEU A 216 17.45 31.23 12.42
CA LEU A 216 18.51 31.26 13.43
C LEU A 216 19.70 32.12 12.99
N ASP A 217 20.07 32.08 11.71
CA ASP A 217 21.14 32.90 11.16
C ASP A 217 20.76 34.40 11.22
N ASN A 218 19.55 34.77 10.80
CA ASN A 218 19.05 36.14 10.90
C ASN A 218 18.95 36.61 12.37
N LEU A 219 18.47 35.73 13.26
CA LEU A 219 18.45 36.00 14.69
C LEU A 219 19.86 36.30 15.22
N MET A 220 20.85 35.51 14.82
CA MET A 220 22.24 35.71 15.23
C MET A 220 22.80 37.05 14.73
N GLU A 221 22.51 37.44 13.49
CA GLU A 221 22.90 38.75 12.94
C GLU A 221 22.30 39.92 13.73
N ASP A 222 20.99 39.86 14.01
CA ASP A 222 20.30 40.87 14.80
C ASP A 222 20.87 40.95 16.23
N LEU A 223 21.15 39.79 16.84
CA LEU A 223 21.77 39.72 18.16
C LEU A 223 23.17 40.35 18.17
N PHE A 224 23.96 40.26 17.09
CA PHE A 224 25.27 40.92 17.02
C PHE A 224 25.18 42.44 17.09
N ALA A 225 24.11 43.04 16.56
CA ALA A 225 23.88 44.48 16.53
C ALA A 225 23.37 45.05 17.87
N THR A 226 22.91 44.20 18.79
CA THR A 226 22.39 44.64 20.11
C THR A 226 23.48 44.91 21.13
N ASN A 227 23.23 45.86 22.03
CA ASN A 227 24.19 46.23 23.09
C ASN A 227 23.71 45.91 24.50
N THR A 228 22.43 45.57 24.67
CA THR A 228 21.83 45.29 25.97
C THR A 228 21.18 43.91 26.02
N GLN A 229 21.11 43.34 27.21
CA GLN A 229 20.48 42.06 27.46
C GLN A 229 18.97 42.11 27.17
N GLU A 230 18.31 43.22 27.51
CA GLU A 230 16.89 43.43 27.33
C GLU A 230 16.50 43.46 25.84
N GLU A 231 17.28 44.17 25.01
CA GLU A 231 17.10 44.17 23.55
C GLU A 231 17.28 42.78 22.96
N ALA A 232 18.34 42.08 23.35
CA ALA A 232 18.62 40.73 22.86
C ALA A 232 17.48 39.75 23.18
N ARG A 233 16.93 39.81 24.40
CA ARG A 233 15.75 39.00 24.79
C ARG A 233 14.51 39.36 23.98
N ALA A 234 14.25 40.64 23.78
CA ALA A 234 13.10 41.11 23.00
C ALA A 234 13.17 40.69 21.52
N ILE A 235 14.38 40.59 20.95
CA ILE A 235 14.58 40.08 19.60
C ILE A 235 14.25 38.59 19.54
N ILE A 236 14.77 37.76 20.45
CA ILE A 236 14.45 36.32 20.50
C ILE A 236 12.93 36.10 20.59
N ASP A 237 12.25 36.83 21.48
CA ASP A 237 10.80 36.70 21.66
C ASP A 237 10.02 37.11 20.39
N ARG A 238 10.52 38.10 19.64
CA ARG A 238 9.94 38.52 18.35
C ARG A 238 10.06 37.41 17.29
N TYR A 239 11.23 36.79 17.18
CA TYR A 239 11.44 35.69 16.23
C TYR A 239 10.57 34.47 16.56
N ILE A 240 10.40 34.15 17.84
CA ILE A 240 9.47 33.10 18.27
C ILE A 240 8.03 33.46 17.88
N ALA A 241 7.60 34.71 18.09
CA ALA A 241 6.25 35.15 17.75
C ALA A 241 5.97 35.07 16.24
N ILE A 242 6.96 35.33 15.38
CA ILE A 242 6.82 35.21 13.91
C ILE A 242 6.58 33.75 13.49
N ILE A 243 7.16 32.78 14.18
CA ILE A 243 7.03 31.35 13.84
C ILE A 243 5.68 30.77 14.30
N LEU A 244 5.05 31.37 15.31
CA LEU A 244 3.78 30.92 15.87
C LEU A 244 2.54 31.50 15.17
N GLN A 245 2.72 32.35 14.15
CA GLN A 245 1.66 32.89 13.29
C GLN A 245 1.50 32.09 12.00
#